data_AF-A0AAN7BIP0-F1
#
_entry.id   AF-A0AAN7BIP0-F1
#
_cell.length_a   1.000
_cell.length_b   1.000
_cell.length_c   1.000
_cell.angle_alpha   90.00
_cell.angle_beta   90.00
_cell.angle_gamma   90.00
#
_symmetry.space_group_name_H-M   'P 1'
#
loop_
_entity.id
_entity.type
_entity.pdbx_description
1 polymer ?
#
loop_
_entity_poly.entity_id
_entity_poly.type
_entity_poly.pdbx_seq_one_letter_code
_entity_poly.pdbx_strand_id
1 'polypeptide(L)'
;MRSSVVLTLASLLSSALAIPADSSLSKPTGDEPTLLPVKFIDGVPESIFNATSLGIDVFGPVPNDAIRNKDGSVTAPEGSKSNAWLRAQADLGIYSEQLAARGIDVSDKLSKRQGWANIRLTMWAQSNCGGQGVYWDNVEYGVSYYATTNYYAVSTTYRGLAPGERLEFRRLSGSDWCGIHHTNAFGPQNAGCYGNVPATNCLRLYI
;
A
#
# COMPACT_ATOMS: atom_id res chain seq x y z
N MET A 1 -22.21 77.47 -28.19
CA MET A 1 -22.90 76.81 -27.06
C MET A 1 -21.90 75.92 -26.34
N ARG A 2 -21.54 76.27 -25.12
CA ARG A 2 -20.68 75.49 -24.23
C ARG A 2 -21.60 74.68 -23.30
N SER A 3 -21.46 73.37 -23.27
CA SER A 3 -21.98 72.54 -22.18
C SER A 3 -20.92 71.51 -21.81
N SER A 4 -20.29 71.74 -20.66
CA SER A 4 -19.57 70.73 -19.89
C SER A 4 -20.61 69.83 -19.22
N VAL A 5 -20.48 68.51 -19.38
CA VAL A 5 -21.25 67.54 -18.61
C VAL A 5 -20.33 66.84 -17.61
N VAL A 6 -20.84 66.79 -16.39
CA VAL A 6 -20.21 66.47 -15.11
C VAL A 6 -19.98 64.96 -14.95
N LEU A 7 -18.84 64.62 -14.34
CA LEU A 7 -18.45 63.29 -13.87
C LEU A 7 -19.53 62.66 -12.97
N THR A 8 -19.78 61.36 -13.12
CA THR A 8 -20.31 60.54 -12.03
C THR A 8 -19.60 59.18 -12.03
N LEU A 9 -18.79 58.98 -10.99
CA LEU A 9 -18.10 57.73 -10.68
C LEU A 9 -19.14 56.76 -10.10
N ALA A 10 -19.43 55.66 -10.80
CA ALA A 10 -20.25 54.57 -10.25
C ALA A 10 -19.33 53.46 -9.75
N SER A 11 -19.33 53.23 -8.43
CA SER A 11 -18.68 52.11 -7.77
C SER A 11 -19.46 50.82 -8.03
N LEU A 12 -18.82 49.83 -8.63
CA LEU A 12 -19.33 48.46 -8.63
C LEU A 12 -18.72 47.73 -7.44
N LEU A 13 -19.53 47.54 -6.41
CA LEU A 13 -19.24 46.63 -5.30
C LEU A 13 -19.21 45.19 -5.83
N SER A 14 -18.05 44.54 -5.76
CA SER A 14 -17.96 43.09 -5.85
C SER A 14 -18.56 42.47 -4.59
N SER A 15 -19.74 41.86 -4.71
CA SER A 15 -20.28 40.95 -3.71
C SER A 15 -19.53 39.62 -3.80
N ALA A 16 -18.46 39.47 -3.02
CA ALA A 16 -17.90 38.15 -2.74
C ALA A 16 -18.91 37.40 -1.84
N LEU A 17 -19.57 36.36 -2.39
CA LEU A 17 -20.27 35.38 -1.57
C LEU A 17 -19.21 34.64 -0.72
N ALA A 18 -19.09 35.05 0.55
CA ALA A 18 -18.42 34.24 1.56
C ALA A 18 -19.28 32.99 1.79
N ILE A 19 -18.78 31.84 1.33
CA ILE A 19 -19.30 30.54 1.74
C ILE A 19 -18.96 30.40 3.23
N PRO A 20 -19.94 30.16 4.12
CA PRO A 20 -19.63 29.85 5.50
C PRO A 20 -18.89 28.51 5.52
N ALA A 21 -17.63 28.55 5.94
CA ALA A 21 -16.89 27.37 6.35
C ALA A 21 -17.46 26.91 7.70
N ASP A 22 -18.63 26.27 7.66
CA ASP A 22 -19.10 25.45 8.77
C ASP A 22 -19.13 24.00 8.32
N SER A 23 -17.98 23.37 8.49
CA SER A 23 -17.86 21.93 8.60
C SER A 23 -17.01 21.69 9.83
N SER A 24 -17.54 22.13 10.98
CA SER A 24 -17.18 21.56 12.27
C SER A 24 -17.66 20.10 12.28
N LEU A 25 -16.94 19.26 11.54
CA LEU A 25 -16.90 17.84 11.81
C LEU A 25 -16.19 17.73 13.16
N SER A 26 -16.98 17.82 14.23
CA SER A 26 -16.52 17.55 15.58
C SER A 26 -15.83 16.20 15.56
N LYS A 27 -14.50 16.22 15.71
CA LYS A 27 -13.69 15.04 16.03
C LYS A 27 -14.45 14.30 17.14
N PRO A 28 -14.78 13.01 16.99
CA PRO A 28 -15.38 12.29 18.09
C PRO A 28 -14.38 12.35 19.24
N THR A 29 -14.72 13.08 20.30
CA THR A 29 -14.16 12.93 21.63
C THR A 29 -14.71 11.63 22.19
N GLY A 30 -14.35 10.52 21.56
CA GLY A 30 -14.20 9.25 22.23
C GLY A 30 -12.72 9.09 22.44
N ASP A 31 -12.31 8.60 23.61
CA ASP A 31 -10.95 8.18 23.87
C ASP A 31 -10.38 7.51 22.62
N GLU A 32 -9.22 7.97 22.12
CA GLU A 32 -8.51 7.19 21.10
C GLU A 32 -8.49 5.76 21.60
N PRO A 33 -8.87 4.76 20.77
CA PRO A 33 -8.83 3.37 21.19
C PRO A 33 -7.41 3.14 21.70
N THR A 34 -7.29 3.05 23.03
CA THR A 34 -6.00 2.94 23.67
C THR A 34 -5.54 1.57 23.27
N LEU A 35 -4.66 1.52 22.27
CA LEU A 35 -4.06 0.27 21.82
C LEU A 35 -3.55 -0.40 23.09
N LEU A 36 -4.14 -1.54 23.44
CA LEU A 36 -3.71 -2.27 24.62
C LEU A 36 -2.21 -2.46 24.49
N PRO A 37 -1.41 -2.09 25.51
CA PRO A 37 0.03 -2.18 25.41
C PRO A 37 0.40 -3.63 25.09
N VAL A 38 1.22 -3.81 24.04
CA VAL A 38 1.75 -5.12 23.70
C VAL A 38 2.51 -5.64 24.90
N LYS A 39 2.08 -6.81 25.41
CA LYS A 39 2.75 -7.47 26.53
C LYS A 39 3.97 -8.21 26.01
N PHE A 40 5.08 -8.11 26.73
CA PHE A 40 6.33 -8.77 26.38
C PHE A 40 6.70 -9.83 27.42
N ILE A 41 7.30 -10.93 26.95
CA ILE A 41 7.92 -12.00 27.75
C ILE A 41 9.35 -12.13 27.23
N ASP A 42 10.34 -11.89 28.09
CA ASP A 42 11.77 -11.92 27.75
C ASP A 42 12.14 -11.09 26.50
N GLY A 43 11.47 -9.94 26.33
CA GLY A 43 11.68 -9.03 25.19
C GLY A 43 11.06 -9.50 23.88
N VAL A 44 10.19 -10.51 23.90
CA VAL A 44 9.40 -10.99 22.77
C VAL A 44 7.92 -10.69 23.04
N PRO A 45 7.12 -10.19 22.08
CA PRO A 45 5.68 -10.08 22.26
C PRO A 45 5.06 -11.40 22.73
N GLU A 46 4.18 -11.35 23.72
CA GLU A 46 3.58 -12.52 24.36
C GLU A 46 2.88 -13.43 23.34
N SER A 47 2.22 -12.86 22.35
CA SER A 47 1.57 -13.62 21.28
C SER A 47 2.57 -14.47 20.48
N ILE A 48 3.77 -13.94 20.21
CA ILE A 48 4.85 -14.62 19.48
C ILE A 48 5.53 -15.66 20.38
N PHE A 49 5.77 -15.33 21.65
CA PHE A 49 6.31 -16.28 22.62
C PHE A 49 5.37 -17.49 22.77
N ASN A 50 4.08 -17.24 22.93
CA ASN A 50 3.06 -18.28 23.07
C ASN A 50 2.92 -19.10 21.77
N ALA A 51 2.98 -18.48 20.59
CA ALA A 51 2.92 -19.24 19.34
C ALA A 51 4.18 -20.10 19.12
N THR A 52 5.37 -19.54 19.34
CA THR A 52 6.63 -20.29 19.16
C THR A 52 6.79 -21.43 20.16
N SER A 53 6.34 -21.27 21.41
CA SER A 53 6.30 -22.37 22.40
C SER A 53 5.35 -23.52 22.02
N LEU A 54 4.34 -23.27 21.18
CA LEU A 54 3.48 -24.30 20.58
C LEU A 54 4.10 -24.97 19.33
N GLY A 55 5.35 -24.62 19.00
CA GLY A 55 6.07 -25.09 17.82
C GLY A 55 5.57 -24.48 16.51
N ILE A 56 4.90 -23.33 16.57
CA ILE A 56 4.39 -22.63 15.38
C ILE A 56 5.50 -21.78 14.79
N ASP A 57 5.76 -21.96 13.49
CA ASP A 57 6.54 -20.99 12.72
C ASP A 57 5.70 -19.74 12.47
N VAL A 58 5.92 -18.70 13.27
CA VAL A 58 5.21 -17.42 13.16
C VAL A 58 5.51 -16.65 11.87
N PHE A 59 6.58 -17.03 11.16
CA PHE A 59 6.91 -16.53 9.82
C PHE A 59 6.44 -17.48 8.70
N GLY A 60 5.98 -18.67 9.07
CA GLY A 60 5.51 -19.70 8.15
C GLY A 60 4.04 -19.54 7.74
N PRO A 61 3.52 -20.44 6.90
CA PRO A 61 2.13 -20.42 6.47
C PRO A 61 1.16 -20.66 7.65
N VAL A 62 -0.11 -20.29 7.45
CA VAL A 62 -1.19 -20.59 8.40
C VAL A 62 -1.21 -22.10 8.71
N PRO A 63 -1.20 -22.52 10.00
CA PRO A 63 -1.30 -23.92 10.39
C PRO A 63 -2.50 -24.66 9.78
N ASN A 64 -2.34 -25.97 9.59
CA ASN A 64 -3.34 -26.82 8.91
C ASN A 64 -4.63 -27.04 9.71
N ASP A 65 -4.67 -26.67 10.99
CA ASP A 65 -5.87 -26.79 11.83
C ASP A 65 -6.86 -25.61 11.65
N ALA A 66 -6.57 -24.71 10.71
CA ALA A 66 -7.49 -23.66 10.30
C ALA A 66 -8.61 -24.20 9.39
N ILE A 67 -9.81 -23.65 9.52
CA ILE A 67 -10.95 -23.95 8.65
C ILE A 67 -10.82 -23.07 7.40
N ARG A 68 -10.64 -23.70 6.24
CA ARG A 68 -10.58 -22.99 4.95
C ARG A 68 -11.96 -22.94 4.33
N ASN A 69 -12.49 -21.74 4.17
CA ASN A 69 -13.82 -21.51 3.61
C ASN A 69 -13.77 -21.51 2.08
N LYS A 70 -14.92 -21.73 1.45
CA LYS A 70 -15.04 -21.79 -0.03
C LYS A 70 -14.73 -20.46 -0.72
N ASP A 71 -14.86 -19.36 -0.01
CA ASP A 71 -14.54 -18.00 -0.48
C ASP A 71 -13.03 -17.67 -0.39
N GLY A 72 -12.21 -18.63 0.06
CA GLY A 72 -10.77 -18.44 0.24
C GLY A 72 -10.38 -17.83 1.58
N SER A 73 -11.34 -17.43 2.42
CA SER A 73 -11.06 -16.99 3.79
C SER A 73 -10.62 -18.16 4.67
N VAL A 74 -9.85 -17.86 5.72
CA VAL A 74 -9.38 -18.85 6.69
C VAL A 74 -9.87 -18.46 8.07
N THR A 75 -10.63 -19.34 8.70
CA THR A 75 -11.12 -19.18 10.08
C THR A 75 -10.24 -19.98 11.02
N ALA A 76 -9.78 -19.34 12.09
CA ALA A 76 -8.91 -19.94 13.10
C ALA A 76 -9.69 -20.16 14.41
N PRO A 77 -10.15 -21.38 14.70
CA PRO A 77 -10.95 -21.67 15.90
C PRO A 77 -10.23 -21.25 17.18
N GLU A 78 -10.96 -20.76 18.18
CA GLU A 78 -10.37 -20.41 19.47
C GLU A 78 -9.63 -21.63 20.07
N GLY A 79 -8.43 -21.41 20.61
CA GLY A 79 -7.56 -22.46 21.16
C GLY A 79 -6.76 -23.28 20.13
N SER A 80 -7.00 -23.09 18.82
CA SER A 80 -6.21 -23.75 17.78
C SER A 80 -4.81 -23.14 17.60
N LYS A 81 -3.89 -23.89 16.98
CA LYS A 81 -2.57 -23.38 16.57
C LYS A 81 -2.72 -22.28 15.52
N SER A 82 -3.67 -22.39 14.60
CA SER A 82 -3.96 -21.31 13.64
C SER A 82 -4.43 -20.03 14.32
N ASN A 83 -5.13 -20.11 15.45
CA ASN A 83 -5.53 -18.93 16.23
C ASN A 83 -4.34 -18.29 16.95
N ALA A 84 -3.46 -19.11 17.54
CA ALA A 84 -2.21 -18.62 18.11
C ALA A 84 -1.30 -17.98 17.05
N TRP A 85 -1.20 -18.59 15.86
CA TRP A 85 -0.50 -18.02 14.70
C TRP A 85 -1.09 -16.66 14.31
N LEU A 86 -2.42 -16.57 14.17
CA LEU A 86 -3.13 -15.35 13.77
C LEU A 86 -2.95 -14.22 14.77
N ARG A 87 -2.94 -14.52 16.08
CA ARG A 87 -2.61 -13.53 17.12
C ARG A 87 -1.15 -13.09 17.04
N ALA A 88 -0.22 -14.01 16.86
CA ALA A 88 1.20 -13.67 16.68
C ALA A 88 1.44 -12.80 15.43
N GLN A 89 0.58 -12.93 14.41
CA GLN A 89 0.70 -12.10 13.21
C GLN A 89 0.54 -10.60 13.50
N ALA A 90 -0.26 -10.21 14.51
CA ALA A 90 -0.51 -8.83 14.86
C ALA A 90 0.73 -8.12 15.42
N ASP A 91 1.54 -8.84 16.21
CA ASP A 91 2.71 -8.27 16.90
C ASP A 91 4.02 -8.49 16.14
N LEU A 92 3.98 -9.20 15.01
CA LEU A 92 5.19 -9.57 14.27
C LEU A 92 5.92 -8.36 13.68
N GLY A 93 5.21 -7.27 13.39
CA GLY A 93 5.83 -6.01 12.92
C GLY A 93 6.80 -5.44 13.96
N ILE A 94 6.29 -5.26 15.18
CA ILE A 94 7.07 -4.79 16.34
C ILE A 94 8.25 -5.74 16.62
N TYR A 95 7.99 -7.05 16.60
CA TYR A 95 9.04 -8.04 16.83
C TYR A 95 10.13 -8.01 15.76
N SER A 96 9.75 -7.79 14.50
CA SER A 96 10.71 -7.73 13.40
C SER A 96 11.59 -6.48 13.47
N GLU A 97 11.04 -5.35 13.88
CA GLU A 97 11.83 -4.14 14.16
C GLU A 97 12.83 -4.38 15.30
N GLN A 98 12.43 -5.08 16.37
CA GLN A 98 13.31 -5.45 17.47
C GLN A 98 14.44 -6.40 17.02
N LEU A 99 14.13 -7.37 16.15
CA LEU A 99 15.15 -8.27 15.59
C LEU A 99 16.13 -7.49 14.70
N ALA A 100 15.63 -6.58 13.86
CA ALA A 100 16.47 -5.73 13.03
C ALA A 100 17.39 -4.82 13.87
N ALA A 101 16.89 -4.24 14.97
CA ALA A 101 17.70 -3.46 15.91
C ALA A 101 18.82 -4.27 16.58
N ARG A 102 18.68 -5.60 16.62
CA ARG A 102 19.70 -6.54 17.11
C ARG A 102 20.62 -7.07 16.00
N GLY A 103 20.50 -6.54 14.78
CA GLY A 103 21.27 -6.97 13.61
C GLY A 103 20.81 -8.31 13.01
N ILE A 104 19.61 -8.78 13.35
CA ILE A 104 19.04 -10.01 12.80
C ILE A 104 18.16 -9.64 11.61
N ASP A 105 18.61 -9.99 10.41
CA ASP A 105 17.82 -9.79 9.19
C ASP A 105 16.68 -10.81 9.11
N VAL A 106 15.45 -10.29 9.08
CA VAL A 106 14.21 -11.07 8.92
C VAL A 106 13.41 -10.67 7.69
N SER A 107 14.00 -9.87 6.79
CA SER A 107 13.35 -9.39 5.56
C SER A 107 12.82 -10.54 4.70
N ASP A 108 13.62 -11.59 4.49
CA ASP A 108 13.25 -12.82 3.78
C ASP A 108 12.09 -13.61 4.41
N LYS A 109 11.87 -13.43 5.72
CA LYS A 109 10.80 -14.09 6.47
C LYS A 109 9.51 -13.28 6.46
N LEU A 110 9.64 -11.95 6.47
CA LEU A 110 8.51 -11.03 6.31
C LEU A 110 7.96 -11.06 4.87
N SER A 111 8.82 -11.18 3.87
CA SER A 111 8.43 -11.21 2.44
C SER A 111 7.56 -12.42 2.08
N LYS A 112 7.65 -13.52 2.84
CA LYS A 112 6.81 -14.72 2.69
C LYS A 112 5.39 -14.58 3.26
N ARG A 113 5.10 -13.55 4.06
CA ARG A 113 3.81 -13.43 4.79
C ARG A 113 2.65 -12.90 3.95
N GLN A 114 2.95 -12.23 2.85
CA GLN A 114 1.94 -11.65 1.99
C GLN A 114 2.24 -12.10 0.56
N GLY A 115 1.73 -13.25 0.14
CA GLY A 115 1.74 -13.61 -1.29
C GLY A 115 1.17 -12.47 -2.15
N TRP A 116 0.26 -11.69 -1.55
CA TRP A 116 -0.43 -10.55 -2.12
C TRP A 116 -0.04 -9.25 -1.42
N ALA A 117 0.44 -8.26 -2.16
CA ALA A 117 0.86 -6.96 -1.66
C ALA A 117 -0.30 -6.03 -1.27
N ASN A 118 -1.57 -6.42 -1.46
CA ASN A 118 -2.75 -5.58 -1.17
C ASN A 118 -2.66 -4.18 -1.82
N ILE A 119 -2.11 -4.13 -3.03
CA ILE A 119 -1.90 -2.93 -3.83
C ILE A 119 -2.51 -3.15 -5.21
N ARG A 120 -3.16 -2.13 -5.76
CA ARG A 120 -3.50 -2.10 -7.19
C ARG A 120 -2.40 -1.39 -7.95
N LEU A 121 -1.93 -2.00 -9.02
CA LEU A 121 -1.05 -1.34 -9.98
C LEU A 121 -1.82 -1.04 -11.26
N THR A 122 -1.74 0.19 -11.74
CA THR A 122 -2.34 0.61 -13.01
C THR A 122 -1.26 1.22 -13.88
N MET A 123 -1.13 0.76 -15.13
CA MET A 123 -0.31 1.43 -16.14
C MET A 123 -1.18 2.33 -17.01
N TRP A 124 -0.64 3.49 -17.41
CA TRP A 124 -1.34 4.51 -18.19
C TRP A 124 -0.60 4.88 -19.47
N ALA A 125 -1.35 4.95 -20.58
CA ALA A 125 -0.81 5.16 -21.92
C ALA A 125 -0.30 6.59 -22.14
N GLN A 126 -0.60 7.53 -21.23
CA GLN A 126 -0.08 8.88 -21.24
C GLN A 126 0.61 9.21 -19.91
N SER A 127 1.48 10.22 -19.94
CA SER A 127 2.08 10.79 -18.74
C SER A 127 1.02 11.29 -17.75
N ASN A 128 1.42 11.46 -16.48
CA ASN A 128 0.56 11.90 -15.38
C ASN A 128 -0.71 11.05 -15.19
N CYS A 129 -0.63 9.77 -15.54
CA CYS A 129 -1.72 8.81 -15.37
C CYS A 129 -3.00 9.18 -16.12
N GLY A 130 -2.85 9.73 -17.33
CA GLY A 130 -3.95 10.02 -18.25
C GLY A 130 -4.15 8.93 -19.31
N GLY A 131 -5.24 9.07 -20.06
CA GLY A 131 -5.54 8.21 -21.21
C GLY A 131 -5.99 6.80 -20.84
N GLN A 132 -5.76 5.85 -21.75
CA GLN A 132 -6.11 4.45 -21.54
C GLN A 132 -5.25 3.83 -20.43
N GLY A 133 -5.87 3.06 -19.54
CA GLY A 133 -5.19 2.34 -18.48
C GLY A 133 -5.49 0.85 -18.47
N VAL A 134 -4.55 0.07 -17.94
CA VAL A 134 -4.72 -1.34 -17.57
C VAL A 134 -4.33 -1.50 -16.11
N TYR A 135 -5.09 -2.27 -15.34
CA TYR A 135 -4.84 -2.44 -13.92
C TYR A 135 -4.85 -3.90 -13.49
N TRP A 136 -4.18 -4.16 -12.38
CA TRP A 136 -4.20 -5.42 -11.65
C TRP A 136 -4.46 -5.14 -10.19
N ASP A 137 -5.47 -5.81 -9.65
CA ASP A 137 -5.80 -5.77 -8.24
C ASP A 137 -5.09 -6.86 -7.48
N ASN A 138 -4.74 -6.53 -6.23
CA ASN A 138 -4.05 -7.42 -5.32
C ASN A 138 -2.80 -7.99 -6.03
N VAL A 139 -1.77 -7.18 -6.21
CA VAL A 139 -0.59 -7.65 -6.94
C VAL A 139 0.23 -8.60 -6.07
N GLU A 140 0.73 -9.70 -6.63
CA GLU A 140 1.62 -10.64 -5.96
C GLU A 140 3.09 -10.24 -6.11
N TYR A 141 3.90 -10.47 -5.07
CA TYR A 141 5.34 -10.23 -5.18
C TYR A 141 5.98 -11.24 -6.11
N GLY A 142 6.91 -10.74 -6.94
CA GLY A 142 7.64 -11.59 -7.86
C GLY A 142 6.80 -12.13 -9.01
N VAL A 143 5.57 -11.64 -9.25
CA VAL A 143 4.78 -11.98 -10.44
C VAL A 143 4.89 -10.87 -11.48
N SER A 144 5.06 -11.28 -12.75
CA SER A 144 5.11 -10.35 -13.88
C SER A 144 3.71 -10.06 -14.41
N TYR A 145 3.36 -8.78 -14.47
CA TYR A 145 2.10 -8.29 -15.01
C TYR A 145 2.38 -7.50 -16.28
N TYR A 146 1.77 -7.87 -17.42
CA TYR A 146 2.10 -7.26 -18.69
C TYR A 146 0.87 -6.92 -19.53
N ALA A 147 1.05 -5.96 -20.44
CA ALA A 147 0.09 -5.60 -21.45
C ALA A 147 0.80 -5.36 -22.80
N THR A 148 0.06 -5.54 -23.89
CA THR A 148 0.59 -5.48 -25.26
C THR A 148 0.83 -4.07 -25.78
N THR A 149 0.34 -3.05 -25.05
CA THR A 149 0.51 -1.63 -25.37
C THR A 149 1.69 -1.04 -24.58
N ASN A 150 2.29 0.04 -25.08
CA ASN A 150 3.30 0.80 -24.33
C ASN A 150 2.63 1.78 -23.37
N TYR A 151 3.09 1.79 -22.11
CA TYR A 151 2.60 2.68 -21.07
C TYR A 151 3.73 3.56 -20.55
N TYR A 152 3.40 4.78 -20.11
CA TYR A 152 4.35 5.86 -19.80
C TYR A 152 4.16 6.44 -18.40
N ALA A 153 3.13 5.99 -17.68
CA ALA A 153 2.95 6.27 -16.27
C ALA A 153 2.41 5.04 -15.55
N VAL A 154 2.64 4.96 -14.25
CA VAL A 154 2.08 3.92 -13.37
C VAL A 154 1.41 4.59 -12.20
N SER A 155 0.34 4.03 -11.66
CA SER A 155 -0.22 4.46 -10.38
C SER A 155 -0.40 3.30 -9.42
N THR A 156 -0.24 3.56 -8.15
CA THR A 156 -0.57 2.65 -7.04
C THR A 156 -1.88 3.10 -6.37
N THR A 157 -2.73 2.15 -6.00
CA THR A 157 -3.97 2.42 -5.25
C THR A 157 -4.09 1.46 -4.07
N TYR A 158 -4.90 1.82 -3.07
CA TYR A 158 -5.01 1.24 -1.72
C TYR A 158 -3.86 1.60 -0.78
N ARG A 159 -2.62 1.49 -1.26
CA ARG A 159 -1.41 1.99 -0.59
C ARG A 159 -0.33 2.31 -1.61
N GLY A 160 0.72 3.00 -1.19
CA GLY A 160 1.93 3.15 -2.00
C GLY A 160 2.95 2.05 -1.68
N LEU A 161 4.18 2.23 -2.17
CA LEU A 161 5.27 1.29 -1.92
C LEU A 161 5.75 1.41 -0.48
N ALA A 162 5.92 0.27 0.20
CA ALA A 162 6.47 0.19 1.54
C ALA A 162 8.01 0.31 1.54
N PRO A 163 8.67 0.60 2.68
CA PRO A 163 10.12 0.56 2.77
C PRO A 163 10.67 -0.82 2.32
N GLY A 164 11.70 -0.82 1.48
CA GLY A 164 12.28 -2.03 0.90
C GLY A 164 11.61 -2.47 -0.41
N GLU A 165 10.33 -2.13 -0.64
CA GLU A 165 9.67 -2.51 -1.88
C GLU A 165 10.27 -1.79 -3.10
N ARG A 166 10.35 -2.52 -4.21
CA ARG A 166 10.65 -1.95 -5.52
C ARG A 166 9.68 -2.43 -6.58
N LEU A 167 9.27 -1.51 -7.45
CA LEU A 167 8.52 -1.82 -8.65
C LEU A 167 9.47 -1.77 -9.84
N GLU A 168 9.71 -2.91 -10.48
CA GLU A 168 10.54 -3.00 -11.69
C GLU A 168 9.70 -2.71 -12.93
N PHE A 169 10.25 -1.88 -13.80
CA PHE A 169 9.67 -1.54 -15.10
C PHE A 169 10.44 -2.24 -16.21
N ARG A 170 9.72 -2.99 -17.04
CA ARG A 170 10.28 -3.83 -18.11
C ARG A 170 9.58 -3.60 -19.45
N ARG A 171 10.31 -3.89 -20.53
CA ARG A 171 9.87 -3.71 -21.91
C ARG A 171 10.04 -4.98 -22.72
N LEU A 172 9.22 -5.09 -23.76
CA LEU A 172 9.29 -6.16 -24.75
C LEU A 172 10.71 -6.28 -25.33
N SER A 173 11.21 -7.52 -25.37
CA SER A 173 12.40 -7.92 -26.11
C SER A 173 12.13 -9.22 -26.85
N GLY A 174 12.23 -9.20 -28.18
CA GLY A 174 11.83 -10.35 -29.00
C GLY A 174 10.37 -10.73 -28.76
N SER A 175 10.13 -11.88 -28.14
CA SER A 175 8.80 -12.40 -27.77
C SER A 175 8.47 -12.29 -26.28
N ASP A 176 9.38 -11.76 -25.45
CA ASP A 176 9.19 -11.63 -24.00
C ASP A 176 8.79 -10.19 -23.64
N TRP A 177 7.54 -9.99 -23.24
CA TRP A 177 6.99 -8.69 -22.81
C TRP A 177 7.72 -8.07 -21.61
N CYS A 178 8.51 -8.87 -20.87
CA CYS A 178 9.31 -8.47 -19.72
C CYS A 178 10.83 -8.59 -19.97
N GLY A 179 11.25 -8.73 -21.23
CA GLY A 179 12.60 -9.17 -21.59
C GLY A 179 13.72 -8.15 -21.40
N ILE A 180 13.43 -6.84 -21.37
CA ILE A 180 14.40 -5.80 -21.04
C ILE A 180 14.00 -5.09 -19.76
N HIS A 181 14.91 -5.01 -18.79
CA HIS A 181 14.77 -4.15 -17.62
C HIS A 181 15.12 -2.71 -17.99
N HIS A 182 14.30 -1.75 -17.54
CA HIS A 182 14.55 -0.32 -17.75
C HIS A 182 14.99 0.37 -16.47
N THR A 183 14.12 0.36 -15.46
CA THR A 183 14.34 1.11 -14.22
C THR A 183 13.46 0.55 -13.11
N ASN A 184 13.63 1.10 -11.91
CA ASN A 184 12.87 0.76 -10.72
C ASN A 184 12.27 2.02 -10.11
N ALA A 185 11.07 1.89 -9.54
CA ALA A 185 10.60 2.80 -8.49
C ALA A 185 10.85 2.12 -7.14
N PHE A 186 11.35 2.87 -6.17
CA PHE A 186 11.65 2.36 -4.83
C PHE A 186 10.74 3.02 -3.79
N GLY A 187 10.32 2.23 -2.80
CA GLY A 187 9.64 2.73 -1.61
C GLY A 187 10.59 3.39 -0.60
N PRO A 188 10.04 4.07 0.44
CA PRO A 188 8.61 4.30 0.64
C PRO A 188 8.06 5.38 -0.30
N GLN A 189 6.85 5.17 -0.82
CA GLN A 189 6.13 6.13 -1.66
C GLN A 189 4.67 6.19 -1.23
N ASN A 190 4.02 7.35 -1.37
CA ASN A 190 2.58 7.45 -1.20
C ASN A 190 1.83 6.77 -2.36
N ALA A 191 0.58 6.38 -2.11
CA ALA A 191 -0.32 5.97 -3.18
C ALA A 191 -0.53 7.15 -4.14
N GLY A 192 -0.50 6.89 -5.44
CA GLY A 192 -0.67 7.95 -6.43
C GLY A 192 -0.01 7.64 -7.75
N CYS A 193 0.14 8.69 -8.57
CA CYS A 193 0.66 8.60 -9.91
C CYS A 193 2.19 8.79 -9.98
N TYR A 194 2.89 7.82 -10.55
CA TYR A 194 4.26 7.89 -11.04
C TYR A 194 4.23 8.31 -12.52
N GLY A 195 4.12 9.63 -12.73
CA GLY A 195 3.68 10.22 -13.99
C GLY A 195 4.64 10.16 -15.18
N ASN A 196 5.87 9.67 -15.00
CA ASN A 196 6.87 9.58 -16.07
C ASN A 196 7.79 8.37 -15.86
N VAL A 197 7.34 7.20 -16.30
CA VAL A 197 8.20 6.01 -16.41
C VAL A 197 8.65 5.82 -17.86
N PRO A 198 9.83 5.21 -18.11
CA PRO A 198 10.18 4.75 -19.45
C PRO A 198 9.09 3.87 -20.05
N ALA A 199 9.01 3.82 -21.37
CA ALA A 199 7.98 3.05 -22.07
C ALA A 199 7.96 1.58 -21.59
N THR A 200 6.92 1.20 -20.88
CA THR A 200 6.84 -0.05 -20.14
C THR A 200 5.72 -0.93 -20.70
N ASN A 201 5.98 -2.23 -20.82
CA ASN A 201 4.97 -3.23 -21.14
C ASN A 201 4.71 -4.17 -19.96
N CYS A 202 5.64 -4.25 -19.01
CA CYS A 202 5.61 -5.20 -17.92
C CYS A 202 6.07 -4.60 -16.59
N LEU A 203 5.39 -4.99 -15.52
CA LEU A 203 5.66 -4.61 -14.13
C LEU A 203 5.92 -5.85 -13.29
N ARG A 204 6.81 -5.70 -12.31
CA ARG A 204 7.00 -6.71 -11.26
C ARG A 204 7.29 -6.03 -9.93
N LEU A 205 6.48 -6.33 -8.92
CA LEU A 205 6.67 -5.82 -7.57
C LEU A 205 7.56 -6.77 -6.79
N TYR A 206 8.54 -6.23 -6.07
CA TYR A 206 9.46 -6.96 -5.21
C TYR A 206 9.53 -6.30 -3.83
N ILE A 207 10.02 -7.08 -2.87
CA ILE A 207 10.60 -6.64 -1.60
C ILE A 207 12.12 -6.77 -1.73
#